data_AF-A0A496U9R4-F1
#
_entry.id   AF-A0A496U9R4-F1
#
_cell.length_a   1.000
_cell.length_b   1.000
_cell.length_c   1.000
_cell.angle_alpha   90.00
_cell.angle_beta   90.00
_cell.angle_gamma   90.00
#
_symmetry.space_group_name_H-M   'P 1'
#
loop_
_entity.id
_entity.type
_entity.pdbx_description
1 polymer ?
#
loop_
_entity_poly.entity_id
_entity_poly.type
_entity_poly.pdbx_seq_one_letter_code
_entity_poly.pdbx_strand_id
1 'polypeptide(L)'
;MLELIWSQWITMGVSGNAQFARKWIIDPEALVIITCRIGRYDPRVFDAMLEWLGIHQRFLNVQRLKTLNSQKGLSGGNLLTAIANLLIKPSSRSKWGRIADQIPQGEVRQESLFYLKDGRPHPHPTQPDPAFGKAGFSRQKYYDRQVVKQFRADCSANLILKLRAVFGVNARCEIIAYLATHSQANPTETAAAVGYSQKAVHNVMNELFQSGTVTKRIKGRETLYSLRKKEWLPLLSLKQPEVRWLDWKGIYSFMIAVWAILDDSKHQNENLILSELILLLTQKIPDLPGFLSEPLEAALRGPDQTRVSLPSVCSALEGFIHTLME
;
A
#
# COMPACT_ATOMS: atom_id res chain seq x y z
N MET A 1 -1.10 -2.83 13.16
CA MET A 1 -1.41 -2.40 11.76
C MET A 1 -1.33 -0.90 11.56
N LEU A 2 -2.05 -0.10 12.37
CA LEU A 2 -1.97 1.37 12.30
C LEU A 2 -0.55 1.91 12.47
N GLU A 3 0.27 1.30 13.33
CA GLU A 3 1.67 1.69 13.53
C GLU A 3 2.51 1.55 12.26
N LEU A 4 2.32 0.47 11.49
CA LEU A 4 2.98 0.29 10.20
C LEU A 4 2.58 1.38 9.20
N ILE A 5 1.28 1.68 9.12
CA ILE A 5 0.77 2.75 8.24
C ILE A 5 1.38 4.11 8.65
N TRP A 6 1.42 4.40 9.94
CA TRP A 6 2.07 5.60 10.48
C TRP A 6 3.56 5.65 10.13
N SER A 7 4.29 4.55 10.36
CA SER A 7 5.72 4.43 10.03
C SER A 7 6.00 4.74 8.56
N GLN A 8 5.16 4.24 7.66
CA GLN A 8 5.30 4.47 6.22
C GLN A 8 4.98 5.91 5.83
N TRP A 9 3.91 6.52 6.36
CA TRP A 9 3.62 7.94 6.13
C TRP A 9 4.72 8.85 6.68
N ILE A 10 5.27 8.53 7.85
CA ILE A 10 6.40 9.27 8.44
C ILE A 10 7.64 9.17 7.55
N THR A 11 7.90 7.97 7.02
CA THR A 11 8.98 7.74 6.06
C THR A 11 8.80 8.56 4.79
N MET A 12 7.56 8.74 4.34
CA MET A 12 7.19 9.59 3.21
C MET A 12 7.12 11.09 3.55
N GLY A 13 7.52 11.52 4.75
CA GLY A 13 7.66 12.93 5.11
C GLY A 13 6.58 13.49 6.02
N VAL A 14 5.64 12.68 6.52
CA VAL A 14 4.72 13.13 7.59
C VAL A 14 5.47 13.27 8.91
N SER A 15 5.20 14.33 9.67
CA SER A 15 5.79 14.51 11.01
C SER A 15 5.16 13.54 12.01
N GLY A 16 6.00 12.85 12.78
CA GLY A 16 5.58 11.94 13.84
C GLY A 16 6.76 11.27 14.52
N ASN A 17 6.47 10.52 15.59
CA ASN A 17 7.49 9.91 16.47
C ASN A 17 7.73 8.42 16.19
N ALA A 18 7.08 7.83 15.18
CA ALA A 18 7.26 6.41 14.86
C ALA A 18 8.62 6.17 14.17
N GLN A 19 9.08 4.92 14.22
CA GLN A 19 10.29 4.49 13.55
C GLN A 19 10.13 4.58 12.03
N PHE A 20 11.22 4.95 11.33
CA PHE A 20 11.27 4.99 9.88
C PHE A 20 11.35 3.57 9.32
N ALA A 21 10.45 3.22 8.40
CA ALA A 21 10.62 2.04 7.55
C ALA A 21 11.77 2.33 6.58
N ARG A 22 12.89 1.62 6.68
CA ARG A 22 14.09 1.91 5.86
C ARG A 22 14.39 0.84 4.82
N LYS A 23 14.02 -0.39 5.13
CA LYS A 23 14.38 -1.59 4.37
C LYS A 23 13.52 -1.80 3.12
N TRP A 24 12.21 -1.56 3.26
CA TRP A 24 11.23 -1.90 2.24
C TRP A 24 10.85 -0.67 1.41
N ILE A 25 10.93 -0.79 0.08
CA ILE A 25 10.43 0.26 -0.84
C ILE A 25 8.93 0.43 -0.61
N ILE A 26 8.48 1.63 -0.26
CA ILE A 26 7.06 1.92 -0.03
C ILE A 26 6.34 2.10 -1.36
N ASP A 27 5.19 1.45 -1.49
CA ASP A 27 4.24 1.68 -2.59
C ASP A 27 3.25 2.80 -2.22
N PRO A 28 3.36 4.00 -2.81
CA PRO A 28 2.53 5.13 -2.42
C PRO A 28 1.05 4.95 -2.77
N GLU A 29 0.71 4.27 -3.88
CA GLU A 29 -0.69 4.05 -4.24
C GLU A 29 -1.34 2.98 -3.34
N ALA A 30 -0.61 1.90 -3.04
CA ALA A 30 -1.11 0.88 -2.15
C ALA A 30 -1.26 1.41 -0.71
N LEU A 31 -0.35 2.29 -0.25
CA LEU A 31 -0.44 2.95 1.05
C LEU A 31 -1.69 3.83 1.18
N VAL A 32 -2.04 4.57 0.12
CA VAL A 32 -3.29 5.34 0.08
C VAL A 32 -4.51 4.42 0.26
N ILE A 33 -4.54 3.28 -0.44
CA ILE A 33 -5.67 2.35 -0.39
C ILE A 33 -5.82 1.71 1.00
N ILE A 34 -4.74 1.22 1.59
CA ILE A 34 -4.80 0.62 2.93
C ILE A 34 -5.20 1.66 3.98
N THR A 35 -4.77 2.93 3.83
CA THR A 35 -5.18 4.03 4.71
C THR A 35 -6.66 4.35 4.55
N CYS A 36 -7.25 4.18 3.37
CA CYS A 36 -8.70 4.28 3.17
C CYS A 36 -9.50 3.21 3.94
N ARG A 37 -8.87 2.12 4.35
CA ARG A 37 -9.51 1.03 5.12
C ARG A 37 -9.21 1.14 6.60
N ILE A 38 -7.94 0.99 6.97
CA ILE A 38 -7.51 0.91 8.37
C ILE A 38 -7.35 2.31 8.98
N GLY A 39 -6.99 3.32 8.19
CA GLY A 39 -6.85 4.70 8.66
C GLY A 39 -8.15 5.32 9.20
N ARG A 40 -9.30 4.69 8.95
CA ARG A 40 -10.61 5.09 9.51
C ARG A 40 -10.67 4.97 11.05
N TYR A 41 -9.74 4.24 11.69
CA TYR A 41 -9.65 4.10 13.14
C TYR A 41 -8.65 5.07 13.79
N ASP A 42 -7.95 5.89 13.00
CA ASP A 42 -7.13 6.99 13.50
C ASP A 42 -7.28 8.22 12.58
N PRO A 43 -8.18 9.16 12.90
CA PRO A 43 -8.40 10.36 12.08
C PRO A 43 -7.12 11.14 11.77
N ARG A 44 -6.11 11.06 12.65
CA ARG A 44 -4.86 11.78 12.49
C ARG A 44 -4.02 11.22 11.35
N VAL A 45 -3.99 9.90 11.16
CA VAL A 45 -3.23 9.29 10.04
C VAL A 45 -3.93 9.55 8.71
N PHE A 46 -5.27 9.51 8.73
CA PHE A 46 -6.08 9.79 7.56
C PHE A 46 -5.88 11.24 7.10
N ASP A 47 -5.98 12.21 8.00
CA ASP A 47 -5.78 13.63 7.67
C ASP A 47 -4.33 13.92 7.25
N ALA A 48 -3.35 13.21 7.80
CA ALA A 48 -1.96 13.31 7.35
C ALA A 48 -1.77 12.80 5.91
N MET A 49 -2.43 11.70 5.53
CA MET A 49 -2.48 11.25 4.13
C MET A 49 -3.11 12.32 3.23
N LEU A 50 -4.23 12.93 3.63
CA LEU A 50 -4.90 13.96 2.82
C LEU A 50 -3.98 15.15 2.57
N GLU A 51 -3.28 15.61 3.60
CA GLU A 51 -2.32 16.70 3.50
C GLU A 51 -1.17 16.32 2.57
N TRP A 52 -0.64 15.10 2.74
CA TRP A 52 0.44 14.60 1.91
C TRP A 52 0.02 14.53 0.44
N LEU A 53 -1.19 14.05 0.15
CA LEU A 53 -1.74 14.06 -1.21
C LEU A 53 -1.94 15.48 -1.73
N GLY A 54 -2.40 16.42 -0.90
CA GLY A 54 -2.55 17.83 -1.26
C GLY A 54 -1.26 18.44 -1.84
N ILE A 55 -0.13 18.15 -1.19
CA ILE A 55 1.21 18.68 -1.53
C ILE A 55 1.90 17.82 -2.61
N HIS A 56 1.87 16.51 -2.47
CA HIS A 56 2.67 15.55 -3.24
C HIS A 56 1.89 14.76 -4.30
N GLN A 57 0.61 15.06 -4.56
CA GLN A 57 -0.20 14.39 -5.59
C GLN A 57 0.50 14.27 -6.95
N ARG A 58 1.41 15.18 -7.31
CA ARG A 58 2.19 15.10 -8.56
C ARG A 58 2.99 13.80 -8.69
N PHE A 59 3.39 13.19 -7.56
CA PHE A 59 4.14 11.94 -7.51
C PHE A 59 3.26 10.68 -7.48
N LEU A 60 1.93 10.81 -7.51
CA LEU A 60 1.02 9.66 -7.54
C LEU A 60 0.62 9.28 -8.97
N ASN A 61 0.65 7.99 -9.25
CA ASN A 61 0.13 7.43 -10.48
C ASN A 61 -1.36 7.12 -10.30
N VAL A 62 -2.23 8.04 -10.73
CA VAL A 62 -3.67 7.90 -10.57
C VAL A 62 -4.25 6.75 -11.39
N GLN A 63 -3.66 6.42 -12.55
CA GLN A 63 -4.10 5.26 -13.31
C GLN A 63 -3.82 3.96 -12.54
N ARG A 64 -2.63 3.85 -11.94
CA ARG A 64 -2.26 2.71 -11.09
C ARG A 64 -3.13 2.66 -9.83
N LEU A 65 -3.38 3.79 -9.18
CA LEU A 65 -4.28 3.89 -8.02
C LEU A 65 -5.68 3.35 -8.34
N LYS A 66 -6.23 3.69 -9.51
CA LYS A 66 -7.52 3.14 -9.98
C LYS A 66 -7.45 1.63 -10.16
N THR A 67 -6.42 1.14 -10.87
CA THR A 67 -6.25 -0.30 -11.12
C THR A 67 -6.18 -1.06 -9.80
N LEU A 68 -5.40 -0.57 -8.83
CA LEU A 68 -5.31 -1.18 -7.51
C LEU A 68 -6.66 -1.15 -6.78
N ASN A 69 -7.39 -0.03 -6.81
CA ASN A 69 -8.70 0.09 -6.15
C ASN A 69 -9.76 -0.89 -6.69
N SER A 70 -9.61 -1.34 -7.95
CA SER A 70 -10.47 -2.34 -8.58
C SER A 70 -10.04 -3.79 -8.31
N GLN A 71 -8.89 -4.02 -7.66
CA GLN A 71 -8.44 -5.36 -7.32
C GLN A 71 -9.24 -5.95 -6.15
N LYS A 72 -9.59 -7.23 -6.26
CA LYS A 72 -10.28 -7.96 -5.20
C LYS A 72 -9.40 -8.01 -3.95
N GLY A 73 -9.93 -7.59 -2.80
CA GLY A 73 -9.24 -7.62 -1.51
C GLY A 73 -8.36 -6.41 -1.18
N LEU A 74 -8.08 -5.51 -2.15
CA LEU A 74 -7.39 -4.25 -1.93
C LEU A 74 -8.20 -3.11 -2.56
N SER A 75 -9.17 -2.58 -1.82
CA SER A 75 -10.02 -1.50 -2.33
C SER A 75 -10.25 -0.44 -1.26
N GLY A 76 -10.06 0.83 -1.64
CA GLY A 76 -10.47 2.00 -0.87
C GLY A 76 -11.94 2.38 -1.12
N GLY A 77 -12.61 1.69 -2.04
CA GLY A 77 -14.02 1.91 -2.37
C GLY A 77 -14.32 3.36 -2.77
N ASN A 78 -15.49 3.84 -2.36
CA ASN A 78 -15.96 5.20 -2.64
C ASN A 78 -15.14 6.28 -1.91
N LEU A 79 -14.27 5.91 -0.97
CA LEU A 79 -13.46 6.88 -0.23
C LEU A 79 -12.40 7.52 -1.13
N LEU A 80 -11.94 6.83 -2.17
CA LEU A 80 -11.11 7.46 -3.20
C LEU A 80 -11.87 8.54 -3.97
N THR A 81 -13.18 8.38 -4.19
CA THR A 81 -14.03 9.43 -4.78
C THR A 81 -14.09 10.65 -3.86
N ALA A 82 -14.26 10.45 -2.54
CA ALA A 82 -14.23 11.53 -1.56
C ALA A 82 -12.89 12.30 -1.56
N ILE A 83 -11.78 11.56 -1.56
CA ILE A 83 -10.43 12.12 -1.61
C ILE A 83 -10.21 12.89 -2.92
N ALA A 84 -10.64 12.33 -4.07
CA ALA A 84 -10.56 13.01 -5.35
C ALA A 84 -11.38 14.32 -5.35
N ASN A 85 -12.60 14.30 -4.79
CA ASN A 85 -13.43 15.50 -4.62
C ASN A 85 -12.74 16.57 -3.78
N LEU A 86 -12.01 16.18 -2.73
CA LEU A 86 -11.25 17.11 -1.89
C LEU A 86 -10.03 17.70 -2.64
N LEU A 87 -9.34 16.87 -3.44
CA LEU A 87 -8.08 17.24 -4.11
C LEU A 87 -8.26 17.97 -5.44
N ILE A 88 -9.47 17.98 -6.01
CA ILE A 88 -9.73 18.67 -7.28
C ILE A 88 -9.57 20.18 -7.12
N LYS A 89 -8.64 20.71 -7.90
CA LYS A 89 -8.42 22.13 -8.18
C LYS A 89 -8.38 22.28 -9.72
N PRO A 90 -8.50 23.50 -10.27
CA PRO A 90 -8.41 23.70 -11.73
C PRO A 90 -7.17 23.04 -12.36
N SER A 91 -6.02 23.08 -11.67
CA SER A 91 -4.75 22.48 -12.13
C SER A 91 -4.65 20.96 -11.98
N SER A 92 -5.47 20.33 -11.12
CA SER A 92 -5.44 18.88 -10.84
C SER A 92 -6.67 18.14 -11.38
N ARG A 93 -7.59 18.84 -12.06
CA ARG A 93 -8.84 18.26 -12.60
C ARG A 93 -8.59 17.16 -13.63
N SER A 94 -7.61 17.33 -14.53
CA SER A 94 -7.26 16.27 -15.50
C SER A 94 -6.79 14.98 -14.82
N LYS A 95 -6.25 15.09 -13.61
CA LYS A 95 -5.76 13.98 -12.80
C LYS A 95 -6.88 13.30 -12.02
N TRP A 96 -7.68 14.07 -11.28
CA TRP A 96 -8.67 13.53 -10.33
C TRP A 96 -10.11 13.49 -10.84
N GLY A 97 -10.45 14.25 -11.87
CA GLY A 97 -11.83 14.42 -12.38
C GLY A 97 -12.52 13.07 -12.61
N ARG A 98 -11.88 12.19 -13.39
CA ARG A 98 -12.44 10.85 -13.66
C ARG A 98 -12.65 9.96 -12.43
N ILE A 99 -11.97 10.21 -11.30
CA ILE A 99 -12.26 9.49 -10.04
C ILE A 99 -13.42 10.17 -9.32
N ALA A 100 -13.38 11.51 -9.21
CA ALA A 100 -14.41 12.28 -8.54
C ALA A 100 -15.80 12.15 -9.18
N ASP A 101 -15.84 12.00 -10.51
CA ASP A 101 -17.08 11.81 -11.28
C ASP A 101 -17.70 10.41 -11.07
N GLN A 102 -17.00 9.49 -10.40
CA GLN A 102 -17.55 8.18 -10.03
C GLN A 102 -18.44 8.34 -8.80
N ILE A 103 -19.65 8.85 -9.02
CA ILE A 103 -20.69 8.98 -8.01
C ILE A 103 -21.30 7.59 -7.77
N PRO A 104 -21.45 7.14 -6.51
CA PRO A 104 -22.15 5.90 -6.20
C PRO A 104 -23.59 5.96 -6.75
N GLN A 105 -24.01 4.93 -7.49
CA GLN A 105 -25.40 4.82 -7.96
C GLN A 105 -26.28 4.26 -6.81
N GLY A 106 -27.36 4.97 -6.46
CA GLY A 106 -28.36 4.54 -5.45
C GLY A 106 -28.52 5.50 -4.26
N GLU A 107 -29.39 5.14 -3.31
CA GLU A 107 -29.50 5.85 -2.02
C GLU A 107 -28.18 5.75 -1.27
N VAL A 108 -27.46 6.86 -1.19
CA VAL A 108 -26.19 6.93 -0.48
C VAL A 108 -26.47 7.07 1.01
N ARG A 109 -26.55 5.95 1.73
CA ARG A 109 -26.58 5.97 3.19
C ARG A 109 -25.31 6.65 3.70
N GLN A 110 -25.45 7.77 4.41
CA GLN A 110 -24.33 8.48 5.00
C GLN A 110 -23.72 7.63 6.12
N GLU A 111 -22.51 7.09 5.89
CA GLU A 111 -21.75 6.38 6.91
C GLU A 111 -20.75 7.32 7.60
N SER A 112 -20.48 7.11 8.88
CA SER A 112 -19.39 7.82 9.56
C SER A 112 -18.05 7.38 8.96
N LEU A 113 -17.22 8.35 8.58
CA LEU A 113 -15.90 8.06 8.04
C LEU A 113 -15.01 7.36 9.07
N PHE A 114 -15.07 7.82 10.32
CA PHE A 114 -14.19 7.36 11.38
C PHE A 114 -14.90 6.46 12.37
N TYR A 115 -14.14 5.54 12.96
CA TYR A 115 -14.59 4.64 14.02
C TYR A 115 -13.74 4.83 15.28
N LEU A 116 -14.38 4.65 16.43
CA LEU A 116 -13.73 4.53 17.72
C LEU A 116 -12.95 3.21 17.79
N LYS A 117 -12.06 3.07 18.78
CA LYS A 117 -11.27 1.84 18.98
C LYS A 117 -12.12 0.60 19.22
N ASP A 118 -13.33 0.77 19.75
CA ASP A 118 -14.32 -0.29 19.94
C ASP A 118 -15.16 -0.55 18.67
N GLY A 119 -14.79 0.03 17.54
CA GLY A 119 -15.46 -0.07 16.23
C GLY A 119 -16.80 0.64 16.14
N ARG A 120 -17.24 1.41 17.15
CA ARG A 120 -18.46 2.23 17.01
C ARG A 120 -18.20 3.41 16.08
N PRO A 121 -19.15 3.81 15.23
CA PRO A 121 -18.97 4.98 14.37
C PRO A 121 -18.80 6.25 15.22
N HIS A 122 -17.93 7.16 14.79
CA HIS A 122 -17.90 8.50 15.34
C HIS A 122 -19.26 9.19 15.15
N PRO A 123 -19.69 10.06 16.08
CA PRO A 123 -20.90 10.85 15.92
C PRO A 123 -20.86 11.68 14.64
N HIS A 124 -22.01 11.82 13.98
CA HIS A 124 -22.14 12.70 12.83
C HIS A 124 -21.91 14.16 13.25
N PRO A 125 -21.00 14.89 12.60
CA PRO A 125 -20.77 16.30 12.91
C PRO A 125 -21.96 17.14 12.47
N THR A 126 -22.19 18.26 13.16
CA THR A 126 -23.22 19.25 12.80
C THR A 126 -22.99 19.85 11.41
N GLN A 127 -21.72 20.03 11.02
CA GLN A 127 -21.31 20.52 9.70
C GLN A 127 -20.36 19.52 9.04
N PRO A 128 -20.88 18.59 8.22
CA PRO A 128 -20.07 17.59 7.54
C PRO A 128 -19.24 18.19 6.40
N ASP A 129 -18.11 17.56 6.10
CA ASP A 129 -17.26 17.93 4.96
C ASP A 129 -17.99 17.65 3.63
N PRO A 130 -18.24 18.67 2.78
CA PRO A 130 -19.00 18.49 1.55
C PRO A 130 -18.29 17.61 0.52
N ALA A 131 -16.95 17.53 0.53
CA ALA A 131 -16.23 16.66 -0.40
C ALA A 131 -16.47 15.18 -0.10
N PHE A 132 -16.61 14.84 1.19
CA PHE A 132 -16.87 13.49 1.66
C PHE A 132 -18.36 13.13 1.62
N GLY A 133 -19.23 14.10 1.90
CA GLY A 133 -20.69 13.90 1.84
C GLY A 133 -21.17 13.43 0.47
N LYS A 134 -20.58 13.95 -0.63
CA LYS A 134 -20.88 13.51 -2.01
C LYS A 134 -20.59 12.04 -2.28
N ALA A 135 -19.66 11.46 -1.54
CA ALA A 135 -19.26 10.06 -1.68
C ALA A 135 -19.90 9.16 -0.60
N GLY A 136 -20.81 9.71 0.23
CA GLY A 136 -21.51 8.97 1.28
C GLY A 136 -20.86 8.94 2.63
N PHE A 137 -19.84 9.78 2.87
CA PHE A 137 -19.10 9.79 4.12
C PHE A 137 -19.38 11.05 4.94
N SER A 138 -19.58 10.85 6.24
CA SER A 138 -19.77 11.90 7.22
C SER A 138 -18.50 12.05 8.05
N ARG A 139 -17.88 13.24 7.99
CA ARG A 139 -16.69 13.63 8.79
C ARG A 139 -16.71 15.12 9.05
N GLN A 140 -16.03 15.57 10.10
CA GLN A 140 -15.80 16.99 10.32
C GLN A 140 -14.98 17.58 9.16
N LYS A 141 -15.22 18.83 8.79
CA LYS A 141 -14.47 19.53 7.75
C LYS A 141 -12.95 19.37 7.93
N TYR A 142 -12.26 18.99 6.86
CA TYR A 142 -10.81 18.86 6.83
C TYR A 142 -10.12 20.22 6.90
N TYR A 143 -9.05 20.30 7.70
CA TYR A 143 -8.14 21.43 7.77
C TYR A 143 -6.69 20.94 7.72
N ASP A 144 -5.85 21.65 6.96
CA ASP A 144 -4.42 21.41 6.85
C ASP A 144 -3.73 21.72 8.20
N ARG A 145 -2.91 20.79 8.70
CA ARG A 145 -2.22 20.88 10.00
C ARG A 145 -0.73 21.17 9.85
N GLN A 146 -0.22 21.29 8.63
CA GLN A 146 1.19 21.53 8.32
C GLN A 146 2.13 20.49 8.94
N VAL A 147 1.70 19.23 8.94
CA VAL A 147 2.50 18.09 9.42
C VAL A 147 3.36 17.47 8.33
N VAL A 148 3.12 17.79 7.05
CA VAL A 148 3.88 17.23 5.92
C VAL A 148 5.14 18.04 5.62
N LYS A 149 6.25 17.32 5.50
CA LYS A 149 7.57 17.81 5.07
C LYS A 149 7.97 17.11 3.78
N GLN A 150 9.02 17.63 3.15
CA GLN A 150 9.63 16.98 1.99
C GLN A 150 10.10 15.57 2.34
N PHE A 151 9.70 14.57 1.54
CA PHE A 151 10.17 13.19 1.72
C PHE A 151 11.69 13.11 1.55
N ARG A 152 12.32 12.21 2.32
CA ARG A 152 13.76 11.97 2.32
C ARG A 152 14.17 11.18 1.08
N ALA A 153 14.81 11.83 0.12
CA ALA A 153 15.30 11.22 -1.12
C ALA A 153 16.57 10.36 -0.93
N ASP A 154 17.22 10.47 0.23
CA ASP A 154 18.31 9.60 0.68
C ASP A 154 17.80 8.30 1.33
N CYS A 155 16.51 8.22 1.65
CA CYS A 155 15.89 7.03 2.21
C CYS A 155 15.52 6.04 1.11
N SER A 156 16.08 4.83 1.19
CA SER A 156 15.81 3.69 0.31
C SER A 156 14.33 3.35 0.17
N ALA A 157 13.56 3.46 1.25
CA ALA A 157 12.13 3.21 1.22
C ALA A 157 11.35 4.17 0.30
N ASN A 158 11.88 5.37 0.06
CA ASN A 158 11.29 6.38 -0.83
C ASN A 158 11.76 6.24 -2.29
N LEU A 159 12.37 5.12 -2.69
CA LEU A 159 12.97 4.96 -4.02
C LEU A 159 11.98 5.24 -5.17
N ILE A 160 10.72 4.80 -5.07
CA ILE A 160 9.70 5.09 -6.08
C ILE A 160 9.46 6.61 -6.20
N LEU A 161 9.32 7.32 -5.07
CA LEU A 161 9.13 8.77 -5.07
C LEU A 161 10.35 9.49 -5.65
N LYS A 162 11.57 9.05 -5.30
CA LYS A 162 12.81 9.58 -5.87
C LYS A 162 12.85 9.41 -7.39
N LEU A 163 12.57 8.20 -7.87
CA LEU A 163 12.55 7.90 -9.31
C LEU A 163 11.50 8.75 -10.04
N ARG A 164 10.32 8.94 -9.45
CA ARG A 164 9.26 9.78 -10.02
C ARG A 164 9.60 11.27 -9.98
N ALA A 165 10.42 11.71 -9.04
CA ALA A 165 10.95 13.08 -9.02
C ALA A 165 11.98 13.33 -10.14
N VAL A 166 12.75 12.31 -10.54
CA VAL A 166 13.74 12.41 -11.62
C VAL A 166 13.13 12.22 -13.00
N PHE A 167 12.32 11.16 -13.18
CA PHE A 167 11.83 10.74 -14.50
C PHE A 167 10.38 11.12 -14.79
N GLY A 168 9.71 11.76 -13.82
CA GLY A 168 8.25 11.93 -13.85
C GLY A 168 7.53 10.62 -13.52
N VAL A 169 6.20 10.70 -13.39
CA VAL A 169 5.36 9.55 -13.03
C VAL A 169 5.12 8.66 -14.24
N ASN A 170 5.79 7.50 -14.29
CA ASN A 170 5.63 6.50 -15.35
C ASN A 170 6.06 5.11 -14.87
N ALA A 171 5.71 4.07 -15.66
CA ALA A 171 6.00 2.68 -15.31
C ALA A 171 7.50 2.34 -15.19
N ARG A 172 8.40 3.14 -15.81
CA ARG A 172 9.84 2.91 -15.70
C ARG A 172 10.32 3.05 -14.26
N CYS A 173 9.71 3.94 -13.48
CA CYS A 173 10.07 4.14 -12.07
C CYS A 173 9.88 2.85 -11.25
N GLU A 174 8.72 2.20 -11.35
CA GLU A 174 8.50 0.96 -10.58
C GLU A 174 9.33 -0.21 -11.12
N ILE A 175 9.53 -0.29 -12.44
CA ILE A 175 10.33 -1.35 -13.08
C ILE A 175 11.81 -1.22 -12.70
N ILE A 176 12.37 0.01 -12.71
CA ILE A 176 13.74 0.26 -12.26
C ILE A 176 13.88 -0.07 -10.77
N ALA A 177 12.93 0.36 -9.93
CA ALA A 177 12.92 0.03 -8.51
C ALA A 177 12.91 -1.49 -8.27
N TYR A 178 12.09 -2.23 -9.03
CA TYR A 178 12.03 -3.69 -8.95
C TYR A 178 13.34 -4.35 -9.40
N LEU A 179 13.90 -3.93 -10.54
CA LEU A 179 15.18 -4.46 -11.04
C LEU A 179 16.38 -4.10 -10.14
N ALA A 180 16.30 -3.01 -9.36
CA ALA A 180 17.36 -2.62 -8.42
C ALA A 180 17.48 -3.60 -7.24
N THR A 181 16.37 -4.25 -6.85
CA THR A 181 16.32 -5.18 -5.72
C THR A 181 16.47 -6.64 -6.12
N HIS A 182 16.41 -6.96 -7.41
CA HIS A 182 16.53 -8.32 -7.93
C HIS A 182 17.85 -8.49 -8.71
N SER A 183 18.39 -9.71 -8.74
CA SER A 183 19.56 -10.01 -9.56
C SER A 183 19.19 -10.08 -11.04
N GLN A 184 18.08 -10.73 -11.36
CA GLN A 184 17.47 -10.85 -12.69
C GLN A 184 15.95 -10.85 -12.52
N ALA A 185 15.23 -10.36 -13.53
CA ALA A 185 13.78 -10.50 -13.57
C ALA A 185 13.21 -10.68 -14.98
N ASN A 186 12.13 -11.44 -15.13
CA ASN A 186 11.35 -11.54 -16.35
C ASN A 186 10.18 -10.52 -16.39
N PRO A 187 9.64 -10.20 -17.58
CA PRO A 187 8.54 -9.23 -17.71
C PRO A 187 7.24 -9.67 -17.02
N THR A 188 6.95 -10.97 -16.96
CA THR A 188 5.70 -11.51 -16.41
C THR A 188 5.64 -11.35 -14.90
N GLU A 189 6.68 -11.80 -14.19
CA GLU A 189 6.79 -11.65 -12.74
C GLU A 189 6.89 -10.17 -12.35
N THR A 190 7.61 -9.37 -13.15
CA THR A 190 7.72 -7.94 -12.87
C THR A 190 6.35 -7.27 -13.00
N ALA A 191 5.59 -7.56 -14.06
CA ALA A 191 4.24 -7.04 -14.24
C ALA A 191 3.30 -7.38 -13.07
N ALA A 192 3.34 -8.63 -12.61
CA ALA A 192 2.61 -9.06 -11.43
C ALA A 192 3.03 -8.26 -10.18
N ALA A 193 4.33 -8.06 -9.96
CA ALA A 193 4.86 -7.33 -8.82
C ALA A 193 4.55 -5.82 -8.85
N VAL A 194 4.79 -5.15 -9.98
CA VAL A 194 4.62 -3.68 -10.06
C VAL A 194 3.17 -3.25 -10.31
N GLY A 195 2.31 -4.15 -10.78
CA GLY A 195 0.88 -3.87 -11.03
C GLY A 195 0.59 -3.16 -12.35
N TYR A 196 1.40 -3.45 -13.38
CA TYR A 196 1.17 -3.00 -14.76
C TYR A 196 0.88 -4.20 -15.67
N SER A 197 0.40 -3.97 -16.90
CA SER A 197 0.21 -5.04 -17.86
C SER A 197 1.55 -5.62 -18.34
N GLN A 198 1.59 -6.92 -18.65
CA GLN A 198 2.79 -7.59 -19.15
C GLN A 198 3.36 -6.90 -20.41
N LYS A 199 2.48 -6.47 -21.33
CA LYS A 199 2.87 -5.71 -22.52
C LYS A 199 3.58 -4.39 -22.19
N ALA A 200 3.05 -3.62 -21.24
CA ALA A 200 3.65 -2.35 -20.83
C ALA A 200 5.04 -2.57 -20.20
N VAL A 201 5.16 -3.56 -19.31
CA VAL A 201 6.45 -3.91 -18.69
C VAL A 201 7.46 -4.40 -19.71
N HIS A 202 7.05 -5.30 -20.61
CA HIS A 202 7.92 -5.81 -21.67
C HIS A 202 8.45 -4.67 -22.56
N ASN A 203 7.59 -3.73 -22.96
CA ASN A 203 8.01 -2.59 -23.78
C ASN A 203 9.03 -1.72 -23.04
N VAL A 204 8.75 -1.36 -21.79
CA VAL A 204 9.68 -0.56 -20.96
C VAL A 204 11.01 -1.28 -20.76
N MET A 205 11.01 -2.57 -20.46
CA MET A 205 12.25 -3.33 -20.28
C MET A 205 13.09 -3.37 -21.55
N ASN A 206 12.47 -3.50 -22.73
CA ASN A 206 13.19 -3.42 -24.00
C ASN A 206 13.75 -2.01 -24.25
N GLU A 207 13.00 -0.95 -23.95
CA GLU A 207 13.52 0.44 -24.05
C GLU A 207 14.70 0.67 -23.11
N LEU A 208 14.62 0.18 -21.86
CA LEU A 208 15.72 0.26 -20.91
C LEU A 208 16.93 -0.55 -21.38
N PHE A 209 16.72 -1.72 -22.00
CA PHE A 209 17.80 -2.47 -22.64
C PHE A 209 18.45 -1.69 -23.79
N GLN A 210 17.65 -1.07 -24.66
CA GLN A 210 18.15 -0.22 -25.76
C GLN A 210 18.95 1.00 -25.25
N SER A 211 18.64 1.53 -24.07
CA SER A 211 19.45 2.60 -23.45
C SER A 211 20.84 2.15 -22.98
N GLY A 212 21.13 0.85 -22.98
CA GLY A 212 22.38 0.29 -22.48
C GLY A 212 22.45 0.15 -20.96
N THR A 213 21.49 0.68 -20.20
CA THR A 213 21.50 0.71 -18.73
C THR A 213 20.95 -0.55 -18.06
N VAL A 214 20.37 -1.46 -18.86
CA VAL A 214 19.87 -2.79 -18.46
C VAL A 214 20.50 -3.85 -19.37
N THR A 215 20.82 -5.02 -18.84
CA THR A 215 21.25 -6.18 -19.61
C THR A 215 20.10 -7.14 -19.83
N LYS A 216 20.14 -7.88 -20.95
CA LYS A 216 19.14 -8.88 -21.35
C LYS A 216 19.85 -10.22 -21.58
N ARG A 217 19.32 -11.30 -21.01
CA ARG A 217 19.78 -12.68 -21.20
C ARG A 217 18.60 -13.59 -21.50
N ILE A 218 18.77 -14.50 -22.46
CA ILE A 218 17.78 -15.53 -22.76
C ILE A 218 18.16 -16.80 -21.99
N LYS A 219 17.21 -17.37 -21.25
CA LYS A 219 17.36 -18.65 -20.53
C LYS A 219 16.18 -19.55 -20.89
N GLY A 220 16.41 -20.50 -21.80
CA GLY A 220 15.32 -21.32 -22.35
C GLY A 220 14.31 -20.46 -23.12
N ARG A 221 13.04 -20.49 -22.70
CA ARG A 221 11.95 -19.68 -23.28
C ARG A 221 11.77 -18.33 -22.57
N GLU A 222 12.53 -18.05 -21.51
CA GLU A 222 12.40 -16.83 -20.73
C GLU A 222 13.43 -15.78 -21.13
N THR A 223 13.00 -14.53 -21.09
CA THR A 223 13.85 -13.37 -21.25
C THR A 223 14.03 -12.71 -19.89
N LEU A 224 15.28 -12.67 -19.42
CA LEU A 224 15.67 -12.12 -18.12
C LEU A 224 16.39 -10.79 -18.31
N TYR A 225 16.01 -9.80 -17.50
CA TYR A 225 16.59 -8.46 -17.47
C TYR A 225 17.29 -8.21 -16.15
N SER A 226 18.41 -7.49 -16.17
CA SER A 226 19.14 -7.08 -14.97
C SER A 226 19.55 -5.62 -15.04
N LEU A 227 19.40 -4.90 -13.94
CA LEU A 227 19.89 -3.54 -13.83
C LEU A 227 21.42 -3.54 -13.80
N ARG A 228 22.08 -2.69 -14.59
CA ARG A 228 23.52 -2.52 -14.45
C ARG A 228 23.82 -1.68 -13.20
N LYS A 229 24.10 -2.36 -12.09
CA LYS A 229 24.16 -1.73 -10.76
C LYS A 229 25.27 -0.68 -10.63
N LYS A 230 26.38 -0.79 -11.36
CA LYS A 230 27.49 0.17 -11.28
C LYS A 230 27.08 1.57 -11.77
N GLU A 231 26.20 1.61 -12.76
CA GLU A 231 25.68 2.80 -13.41
C GLU A 231 24.52 3.39 -12.61
N TRP A 232 23.65 2.54 -12.05
CA TRP A 232 22.44 2.98 -11.36
C TRP A 232 22.64 3.32 -9.89
N LEU A 233 23.43 2.57 -9.13
CA LEU A 233 23.51 2.78 -7.68
C LEU A 233 23.98 4.20 -7.27
N PRO A 234 24.97 4.82 -7.94
CA PRO A 234 25.36 6.20 -7.66
C PRO A 234 24.22 7.19 -7.91
N LEU A 235 23.53 7.07 -9.06
CA LEU A 235 22.38 7.93 -9.42
C LEU A 235 21.23 7.80 -8.41
N LEU A 236 20.97 6.57 -7.97
CA LEU A 236 19.91 6.29 -7.01
C LEU A 236 20.33 6.60 -5.56
N SER A 237 21.60 6.97 -5.33
CA SER A 237 22.21 7.17 -4.01
C SER A 237 21.91 6.01 -3.05
N LEU A 238 21.80 4.79 -3.59
CA LEU A 238 21.49 3.61 -2.82
C LEU A 238 22.79 3.07 -2.22
N LYS A 239 22.87 3.03 -0.89
CA LYS A 239 23.96 2.33 -0.21
C LYS A 239 23.70 0.83 -0.35
N GLN A 240 24.68 0.08 -0.84
CA GLN A 240 24.63 -1.38 -0.73
C GLN A 240 24.81 -1.77 0.74
N PRO A 241 24.10 -2.80 1.24
CA PRO A 241 22.99 -3.55 0.64
C PRO A 241 21.73 -3.46 1.51
N GLU A 242 20.77 -2.57 1.24
CA GLU A 242 19.60 -2.47 2.17
C GLU A 242 18.22 -2.33 1.55
N VAL A 243 18.10 -2.10 0.24
CA VAL A 243 16.78 -1.90 -0.37
C VAL A 243 16.17 -3.22 -0.80
N ARG A 244 14.98 -3.52 -0.30
CA ARG A 244 14.22 -4.71 -0.68
C ARG A 244 12.86 -4.33 -1.25
N TRP A 245 12.47 -5.09 -2.27
CA TRP A 245 11.10 -5.03 -2.78
C TRP A 245 10.22 -5.91 -1.91
N LEU A 246 9.00 -5.44 -1.67
CA LEU A 246 7.97 -6.17 -0.96
C LEU A 246 6.66 -6.02 -1.72
N ASP A 247 5.89 -7.10 -1.83
CA ASP A 247 4.57 -7.02 -2.44
C ASP A 247 3.56 -6.38 -1.47
N TRP A 248 3.61 -5.05 -1.37
CA TRP A 248 2.69 -4.29 -0.53
C TRP A 248 1.22 -4.52 -0.88
N LYS A 249 0.91 -4.86 -2.13
CA LYS A 249 -0.49 -5.13 -2.53
C LYS A 249 -1.00 -6.40 -1.87
N GLY A 250 -0.23 -7.48 -1.95
CA GLY A 250 -0.53 -8.75 -1.30
C GLY A 250 -0.61 -8.59 0.22
N ILE A 251 0.37 -7.90 0.82
CA ILE A 251 0.42 -7.66 2.27
C ILE A 251 -0.77 -6.82 2.74
N TYR A 252 -1.07 -5.70 2.08
CA TYR A 252 -2.19 -4.87 2.48
C TYR A 252 -3.53 -5.55 2.22
N SER A 253 -3.67 -6.33 1.16
CA SER A 253 -4.87 -7.15 0.95
C SER A 253 -5.06 -8.16 2.08
N PHE A 254 -3.98 -8.83 2.50
CA PHE A 254 -3.98 -9.73 3.65
C PHE A 254 -4.36 -8.99 4.93
N MET A 255 -3.75 -7.82 5.20
CA MET A 255 -4.06 -7.01 6.38
C MET A 255 -5.52 -6.54 6.41
N ILE A 256 -6.09 -6.16 5.26
CA ILE A 256 -7.51 -5.80 5.15
C ILE A 256 -8.40 -7.00 5.49
N ALA A 257 -8.04 -8.20 5.02
CA ALA A 257 -8.79 -9.42 5.31
C ALA A 257 -8.73 -9.80 6.80
N VAL A 258 -7.53 -9.77 7.40
CA VAL A 258 -7.35 -9.98 8.85
C VAL A 258 -8.14 -8.95 9.63
N TRP A 259 -8.06 -7.67 9.25
CA TRP A 259 -8.81 -6.61 9.92
C TRP A 259 -10.32 -6.82 9.83
N ALA A 260 -10.84 -7.26 8.68
CA ALA A 260 -12.27 -7.53 8.52
C ALA A 260 -12.76 -8.65 9.45
N ILE A 261 -11.99 -9.73 9.58
CA ILE A 261 -12.31 -10.85 10.50
C ILE A 261 -12.30 -10.36 11.96
N LEU A 262 -11.29 -9.56 12.33
CA LEU A 262 -11.14 -9.06 13.70
C LEU A 262 -12.18 -7.97 14.06
N ASP A 263 -12.58 -7.12 13.12
CA ASP A 263 -13.55 -6.04 13.36
C ASP A 263 -15.00 -6.57 13.44
N ASP A 264 -15.31 -7.65 12.72
CA ASP A 264 -16.62 -8.33 12.78
C ASP A 264 -16.84 -9.13 14.08
N SER A 265 -15.83 -9.16 14.97
CA SER A 265 -15.81 -9.91 16.24
C SER A 265 -16.88 -9.56 17.26
N LYS A 266 -17.71 -8.53 17.01
CA LYS A 266 -18.73 -8.04 17.96
C LYS A 266 -19.86 -9.03 18.26
N HIS A 267 -20.00 -10.09 17.46
CA HIS A 267 -21.05 -11.11 17.62
C HIS A 267 -20.55 -12.55 17.43
N GLN A 268 -19.24 -12.74 17.27
CA GLN A 268 -18.67 -14.03 16.91
C GLN A 268 -17.94 -14.69 18.09
N ASN A 269 -18.05 -16.00 18.20
CA ASN A 269 -17.29 -16.80 19.17
C ASN A 269 -15.79 -16.80 18.78
N GLU A 270 -14.89 -16.71 19.76
CA GLU A 270 -13.44 -16.76 19.55
C GLU A 270 -12.98 -17.93 18.67
N ASN A 271 -13.64 -19.09 18.78
CA ASN A 271 -13.35 -20.26 17.94
C ASN A 271 -13.65 -20.03 16.45
N LEU A 272 -14.69 -19.26 16.13
CA LEU A 272 -15.03 -18.93 14.75
C LEU A 272 -14.00 -17.96 14.16
N ILE A 273 -13.64 -16.92 14.91
CA ILE A 273 -12.59 -15.95 14.55
C ILE A 273 -11.28 -16.70 14.29
N LEU A 274 -10.89 -17.59 15.21
CA LEU A 274 -9.70 -18.42 15.06
C LEU A 274 -9.74 -19.28 13.79
N SER A 275 -10.88 -19.93 13.52
CA SER A 275 -11.04 -20.77 12.33
C SER A 275 -10.93 -19.97 11.03
N GLU A 276 -11.53 -18.78 10.96
CA GLU A 276 -11.44 -17.90 9.80
C GLU A 276 -10.01 -17.37 9.59
N LEU A 277 -9.33 -16.99 10.67
CA LEU A 277 -7.93 -16.55 10.61
C LEU A 277 -7.00 -17.67 10.14
N ILE A 278 -7.17 -18.90 10.66
CA ILE A 278 -6.39 -20.07 10.22
C ILE A 278 -6.63 -20.32 8.73
N LEU A 279 -7.89 -20.29 8.27
CA LEU A 279 -8.21 -20.47 6.86
C LEU A 279 -7.54 -19.41 5.98
N LEU A 280 -7.63 -18.14 6.38
CA LEU A 280 -7.00 -17.02 5.67
C LEU A 280 -5.47 -17.19 5.61
N LEU A 281 -4.85 -17.51 6.75
CA LEU A 281 -3.41 -17.74 6.85
C LEU A 281 -3.00 -18.89 5.93
N THR A 282 -3.63 -20.06 6.01
CA THR A 282 -3.31 -21.21 5.15
C THR A 282 -3.43 -20.88 3.65
N GLN A 283 -4.40 -20.07 3.26
CA GLN A 283 -4.55 -19.64 1.86
C GLN A 283 -3.47 -18.64 1.42
N LYS A 284 -2.95 -17.81 2.33
CA LYS A 284 -2.08 -16.67 1.99
C LYS A 284 -0.61 -16.86 2.34
N ILE A 285 -0.26 -17.81 3.21
CA ILE A 285 1.11 -18.14 3.59
C ILE A 285 2.04 -18.31 2.37
N PRO A 286 1.68 -19.02 1.29
CA PRO A 286 2.59 -19.22 0.15
C PRO A 286 2.99 -17.90 -0.55
N ASP A 287 2.15 -16.88 -0.44
CA ASP A 287 2.32 -15.60 -1.13
C ASP A 287 3.01 -14.55 -0.24
N LEU A 288 3.22 -14.85 1.05
CA LEU A 288 3.70 -13.91 2.04
C LEU A 288 5.20 -14.17 2.36
N PRO A 289 6.12 -13.29 1.96
CA PRO A 289 7.55 -13.54 2.11
C PRO A 289 7.98 -13.57 3.59
N GLY A 290 8.49 -14.72 4.04
CA GLY A 290 9.11 -14.90 5.37
C GLY A 290 8.17 -14.65 6.56
N PHE A 291 6.87 -14.91 6.38
CA PHE A 291 5.82 -14.27 7.17
C PHE A 291 5.49 -14.95 8.50
N LEU A 292 5.92 -16.19 8.72
CA LEU A 292 5.64 -16.88 9.96
C LEU A 292 6.95 -17.26 10.65
N SER A 293 6.97 -17.14 11.98
CA SER A 293 7.95 -17.87 12.75
C SER A 293 7.83 -19.34 12.38
N GLU A 294 8.94 -20.05 12.15
CA GLU A 294 8.93 -21.49 11.83
C GLU A 294 7.93 -22.29 12.70
N PRO A 295 7.77 -22.00 14.01
CA PRO A 295 6.79 -22.68 14.86
C PRO A 295 5.33 -22.50 14.43
N LEU A 296 4.88 -21.31 14.04
CA LEU A 296 3.49 -21.10 13.65
C LEU A 296 3.22 -21.60 12.23
N GLU A 297 4.21 -21.49 11.33
CA GLU A 297 4.10 -22.09 10.00
C GLU A 297 3.96 -23.61 10.07
N ALA A 298 4.78 -24.25 10.91
CA ALA A 298 4.70 -25.68 11.17
C ALA A 298 3.38 -26.10 11.82
N ALA A 299 2.87 -25.32 12.78
CA ALA A 299 1.59 -25.60 13.45
C ALA A 299 0.38 -25.46 12.51
N LEU A 300 0.39 -24.47 11.60
CA LEU A 300 -0.69 -24.25 10.64
C LEU A 300 -0.69 -25.29 9.50
N ARG A 301 0.50 -25.79 9.12
CA ARG A 301 0.68 -26.83 8.08
C ARG A 301 0.59 -28.26 8.61
N GLY A 302 0.72 -28.46 9.92
CA GLY A 302 0.70 -29.77 10.58
C GLY A 302 -0.72 -30.33 10.79
N PRO A 303 -0.85 -31.65 11.01
CA PRO A 303 -2.14 -32.30 11.25
C PRO A 303 -2.78 -31.95 12.61
N ASP A 304 -2.02 -31.36 13.54
CA ASP A 304 -2.45 -31.08 14.91
C ASP A 304 -2.73 -29.57 15.13
N GLN A 305 -3.68 -29.03 14.35
CA GLN A 305 -4.15 -27.63 14.49
C GLN A 305 -4.81 -27.35 15.85
N THR A 306 -5.05 -28.39 16.67
CA THR A 306 -5.65 -28.29 18.02
C THR A 306 -4.83 -27.48 19.01
N ARG A 307 -3.53 -27.24 18.73
CA ARG A 307 -2.63 -26.43 19.57
C ARG A 307 -2.59 -24.95 19.22
N VAL A 308 -3.25 -24.52 18.14
CA VAL A 308 -3.29 -23.11 17.72
C VAL A 308 -4.37 -22.39 18.50
N SER A 309 -4.04 -21.25 19.11
CA SER A 309 -4.98 -20.43 19.89
C SER A 309 -5.07 -19.03 19.29
N LEU A 310 -6.18 -18.33 19.53
CA LEU A 310 -6.33 -16.96 19.05
C LEU A 310 -5.20 -16.02 19.55
N PRO A 311 -4.78 -16.08 20.83
CA PRO A 311 -3.63 -15.29 21.29
C PRO A 311 -2.32 -15.60 20.57
N SER A 312 -2.05 -16.87 20.24
CA SER A 312 -0.80 -17.22 19.54
C SER A 312 -0.79 -16.74 18.09
N VAL A 313 -1.94 -16.80 17.40
CA VAL A 313 -2.11 -16.24 16.06
C VAL A 313 -1.95 -14.72 16.07
N CYS A 314 -2.61 -14.03 17.00
CA CYS A 314 -2.49 -12.57 17.14
C CYS A 314 -1.05 -12.14 17.41
N SER A 315 -0.34 -12.82 18.31
CA SER A 315 1.07 -12.53 18.62
C SER A 315 1.98 -12.70 17.40
N ALA A 316 1.75 -13.70 16.56
CA ALA A 316 2.53 -13.87 15.33
C ALA A 316 2.21 -12.79 14.28
N LEU A 317 0.95 -12.37 14.16
CA LEU A 317 0.57 -11.24 13.30
C LEU A 317 1.24 -9.94 13.75
N GLU A 318 1.32 -9.70 15.07
CA GLU A 318 2.05 -8.57 15.63
C GLU A 318 3.55 -8.64 15.34
N GLY A 319 4.18 -9.80 15.57
CA GLY A 319 5.60 -10.02 15.25
C GLY A 319 5.91 -9.82 13.75
N PHE A 320 5.01 -10.24 12.88
CA PHE A 320 5.11 -9.96 11.46
C PHE A 320 5.05 -8.46 11.16
N ILE A 321 4.09 -7.73 11.74
CA ILE A 321 3.96 -6.27 11.55
C ILE A 321 5.22 -5.56 12.05
N HIS A 322 5.81 -5.99 13.18
CA HIS A 322 7.08 -5.47 13.66
C HIS A 322 8.21 -5.68 12.66
N THR A 323 8.32 -6.87 12.07
CA THR A 323 9.33 -7.16 11.04
C THR A 323 9.20 -6.26 9.80
N LEU A 324 7.98 -5.84 9.47
CA LEU A 324 7.74 -4.89 8.38
C LEU A 324 8.15 -3.44 8.71
N MET A 325 8.23 -3.09 9.99
CA MET A 325 8.64 -1.76 10.44
C MET A 325 10.16 -1.61 10.54
N GLU A 326 10.90 -2.72 10.65
CA GLU A 326 12.37 -2.79 10.62
C GLU A 326 12.95 -2.66 9.20
#